data_AF-A0A7X0FYB1-F1
#
_entry.id   AF-A0A7X0FYB1-F1
#
_cell.length_a   1.000
_cell.length_b   1.000
_cell.length_c   1.000
_cell.angle_alpha   90.00
_cell.angle_beta   90.00
_cell.angle_gamma   90.00
#
_symmetry.space_group_name_H-M   'P 1'
#
loop_
_entity.id
_entity.type
_entity.pdbx_description
1 polymer ?
#
loop_
_entity_poly.entity_id
_entity_poly.type
_entity_poly.pdbx_seq_one_letter_code
_entity_poly.pdbx_strand_id
1 'polypeptide(L)' 'MGPEEAGAKVKLATTRYEDLAAQVEAAREDLFDAYAAAAREGLGPEELADGSPFTADRIARALRERGVGPG' A
#
# COMPACT_ATOMS: atom_id res chain seq x y z
N MET A 1 -38.39 0.61 0.92
CA MET A 1 -37.21 1.00 0.12
C MET A 1 -37.51 0.64 -1.33
N GLY A 2 -37.66 1.65 -2.19
CA GLY A 2 -37.90 1.43 -3.62
C GLY A 2 -36.60 1.07 -4.37
N PRO A 3 -36.69 0.54 -5.60
CA PRO A 3 -35.52 0.19 -6.40
C PRO A 3 -34.57 1.37 -6.65
N GLU A 4 -35.10 2.60 -6.78
CA GLU A 4 -34.31 3.83 -6.92
C GLU A 4 -33.49 4.14 -5.65
N GLU A 5 -34.09 3.97 -4.47
CA GLU A 5 -33.42 4.20 -3.19
C GLU A 5 -32.31 3.15 -2.94
N ALA A 6 -32.54 1.90 -3.35
CA ALA A 6 -31.53 0.85 -3.32
C ALA A 6 -30.37 1.15 -4.28
N GLY A 7 -30.66 1.60 -5.50
CA GLY A 7 -29.64 2.00 -6.48
C GLY A 7 -28.78 3.17 -6.01
N ALA A 8 -29.39 4.18 -5.39
CA ALA A 8 -28.67 5.31 -4.81
C ALA A 8 -27.72 4.89 -3.68
N LYS A 9 -28.15 3.97 -2.81
CA LYS A 9 -27.30 3.41 -1.74
C LYS A 9 -26.12 2.62 -2.29
N VAL A 10 -26.34 1.80 -3.32
CA VAL A 10 -25.26 1.06 -3.99
C VAL A 10 -24.25 2.04 -4.58
N LYS A 11 -24.71 3.03 -5.35
CA LYS A 11 -23.81 4.03 -5.96
C LYS A 11 -22.97 4.75 -4.92
N LEU A 12 -23.58 5.20 -3.82
CA LEU A 12 -22.86 5.85 -2.73
C LEU A 12 -21.82 4.93 -2.08
N ALA A 13 -22.17 3.66 -1.83
CA ALA A 13 -21.25 2.69 -1.26
C ALA A 13 -20.08 2.38 -2.21
N THR A 14 -20.35 2.24 -3.50
CA THR A 14 -19.33 2.04 -4.54
C THR A 14 -18.35 3.21 -4.59
N THR A 15 -18.85 4.45 -4.66
CA THR A 15 -17.97 5.63 -4.68
C THR A 15 -17.10 5.72 -3.44
N ARG A 16 -17.63 5.41 -2.25
CA ARG A 16 -16.84 5.38 -1.00
C ARG A 16 -15.77 4.29 -1.03
N TYR A 17 -16.10 3.11 -1.56
CA TYR A 17 -15.14 2.04 -1.70
C TYR A 17 -14.00 2.41 -2.66
N GLU A 18 -14.33 2.97 -3.83
CA GLU A 18 -13.34 3.39 -4.83
C GLU A 18 -12.40 4.47 -4.28
N ASP A 19 -12.93 5.44 -3.55
CA ASP A 19 -12.14 6.49 -2.89
C ASP A 19 -11.19 5.90 -1.83
N LEU A 20 -11.68 5.03 -0.96
CA LEU A 20 -10.85 4.36 0.05
C LEU A 20 -9.78 3.46 -0.59
N ALA A 21 -10.13 2.74 -1.67
CA ALA A 21 -9.18 1.92 -2.40
C ALA A 21 -8.05 2.78 -2.99
N ALA A 22 -8.37 3.94 -3.57
CA ALA A 22 -7.36 4.86 -4.08
C ALA A 22 -6.44 5.39 -2.95
N GLN A 23 -7.00 5.73 -1.79
CA GLN A 23 -6.22 6.17 -0.63
C GLN A 23 -5.31 5.07 -0.08
N VAL A 24 -5.78 3.82 -0.02
CA VAL A 24 -4.97 2.67 0.40
C VAL A 24 -3.82 2.42 -0.57
N GLU A 25 -4.06 2.49 -1.87
CA GLU A 25 -3.01 2.33 -2.87
C GLU A 25 -1.96 3.45 -2.75
N ALA A 26 -2.37 4.71 -2.57
CA ALA A 26 -1.44 5.82 -2.35
C ALA A 26 -0.60 5.62 -1.08
N ALA A 27 -1.24 5.30 0.05
CA ALA A 27 -0.54 5.05 1.31
C ALA A 27 0.42 3.85 1.21
N ARG A 28 0.09 2.85 0.39
CA ARG A 28 0.97 1.72 0.13
C ARG A 28 2.24 2.15 -0.61
N GLU A 29 2.11 2.98 -1.65
CA GLU A 29 3.28 3.47 -2.40
C GLU A 29 4.15 4.37 -1.51
N ASP A 30 3.55 5.27 -0.72
CA ASP A 30 4.27 6.10 0.25
C ASP A 30 5.07 5.25 1.26
N LEU A 31 4.48 4.14 1.74
CA LEU A 31 5.14 3.23 2.67
C LEU A 31 6.34 2.51 2.01
N PHE A 32 6.21 2.06 0.76
CA PHE A 32 7.33 1.44 0.06
C PHE A 32 8.43 2.45 -0.29
N ASP A 33 8.09 3.70 -0.53
CA ASP A 33 9.07 4.76 -0.74
C ASP A 33 9.81 5.09 0.56
N ALA A 34 9.12 5.06 1.70
CA ALA A 34 9.74 5.16 3.03
C ALA A 34 10.68 3.98 3.30
N TYR A 35 10.29 2.75 2.98
CA TYR A 35 11.17 1.58 3.05
C TYR A 35 12.40 1.73 2.17
N ALA A 36 12.25 2.25 0.95
CA ALA A 36 13.37 2.51 0.06
C ALA A 36 14.31 3.58 0.59
N ALA A 37 13.80 4.64 1.23
CA ALA A 37 14.63 5.64 1.90
C ALA A 37 15.40 5.01 3.07
N ALA A 38 14.71 4.27 3.94
CA ALA A 38 15.30 3.61 5.10
C ALA A 38 16.37 2.57 4.72
N ALA A 39 16.14 1.81 3.65
CA ALA A 39 17.10 0.84 3.13
C ALA A 39 18.37 1.51 2.57
N ARG A 40 18.28 2.73 2.01
CA ARG A 40 19.46 3.51 1.60
C ARG A 40 20.31 3.96 2.81
N GLU A 41 19.69 4.11 3.97
CA GLU A 41 20.36 4.40 5.24
C GLU A 41 20.87 3.13 5.96
N GLY A 42 20.70 1.95 5.34
CA GLY A 42 21.30 0.69 5.80
C GLY A 42 20.36 -0.29 6.52
N LEU A 43 19.05 0.00 6.61
CA LEU A 43 18.07 -0.93 7.17
C LEU A 43 17.78 -2.10 6.23
N GLY A 44 17.80 -3.32 6.77
CA GLY A 44 17.48 -4.55 6.05
C GLY A 44 15.98 -4.81 5.89
N PRO A 45 15.55 -5.64 4.92
CA PRO A 45 14.15 -6.02 4.74
C PRO A 45 13.50 -6.66 5.98
N GLU A 46 14.27 -7.40 6.79
CA GLU A 46 13.82 -8.04 8.02
C GLU A 46 13.49 -7.01 9.11
N GLU A 47 14.30 -5.96 9.23
CA GLU A 47 14.07 -4.86 10.17
C GLU A 47 12.86 -4.02 9.75
N LEU A 48 12.72 -3.76 8.43
CA LEU A 48 11.58 -3.03 7.89
C LEU A 48 10.27 -3.83 7.95
N ALA A 49 10.34 -5.17 8.04
CA ALA A 49 9.18 -6.02 8.21
C ALA A 49 8.64 -5.99 9.65
N ASP A 50 9.44 -5.55 10.64
CA ASP A 50 8.98 -5.46 12.01
C ASP A 50 7.91 -4.37 12.16
N GLY A 51 6.71 -4.76 12.62
CA GLY A 51 5.54 -3.87 12.70
C GLY A 51 4.92 -3.47 11.34
N SER A 52 5.42 -4.02 10.24
CA SER A 52 4.91 -3.76 8.89
C SER A 52 3.73 -4.67 8.52
N PRO A 53 2.79 -4.20 7.67
CA PRO A 53 1.76 -5.06 7.08
C PRO A 53 2.32 -6.03 6.00
N PHE A 54 3.61 -5.95 5.67
CA PHE A 54 4.26 -6.72 4.62
C PHE A 54 5.41 -7.57 5.14
N THR A 55 5.57 -8.75 4.53
CA THR A 55 6.70 -9.64 4.80
C THR A 55 8.01 -9.07 4.26
N ALA A 56 9.12 -9.48 4.86
CA ALA A 56 10.48 -9.12 4.41
C ALA A 56 10.68 -9.43 2.91
N ASP A 57 10.22 -10.59 2.43
CA ASP A 57 10.30 -10.96 1.01
C ASP A 57 9.58 -9.98 0.07
N ARG A 58 8.40 -9.49 0.49
CA ARG A 58 7.63 -8.52 -0.28
C ARG A 58 8.33 -7.17 -0.31
N ILE A 59 8.88 -6.75 0.82
CA ILE A 59 9.67 -5.52 0.93
C ILE A 59 10.93 -5.63 0.05
N ALA A 60 11.68 -6.73 0.15
CA ALA A 60 12.88 -6.96 -0.66
C ALA A 60 12.58 -6.98 -2.17
N ARG A 61 11.42 -7.49 -2.59
CA ARG A 61 10.98 -7.38 -3.99
C ARG A 61 10.70 -5.93 -4.38
N ALA A 62 9.95 -5.20 -3.56
CA ALA A 62 9.60 -3.80 -3.84
C ALA A 62 10.84 -2.88 -3.88
N LEU A 63 11.83 -3.13 -3.02
CA LEU A 63 13.11 -2.42 -3.01
C LEU A 63 13.88 -2.66 -4.33
N ARG A 64 13.95 -3.90 -4.80
CA ARG A 64 14.59 -4.24 -6.10
C ARG A 64 13.91 -3.55 -7.28
N GLU A 65 12.57 -3.55 -7.30
CA GLU A 65 11.78 -2.85 -8.33
C GLU A 65 12.05 -1.33 -8.31
N ARG A 66 12.42 -0.78 -7.15
CA ARG A 66 12.81 0.63 -6.94
C ARG A 66 14.32 0.89 -7.10
N GLY A 67 15.11 -0.13 -7.49
CA GLY A 67 16.56 0.00 -7.66
C GLY A 67 17.33 0.19 -6.34
N VAL A 68 16.78 -0.25 -5.22
CA VAL A 68 17.40 -0.20 -3.89
C VAL A 68 17.76 -1.62 -3.44
N GLY A 69 19.04 -1.84 -3.10
CA GLY A 69 19.57 -3.12 -2.62
C GLY A 69 21.01 -3.34 -3.08
N PRO A 70 21.73 -4.33 -2.49
CA PRO A 70 23.02 -4.75 -3.02
C PRO A 70 22.81 -5.34 -4.42
N GLY A 71 23.56 -4.84 -5.40
CA GLY A 71 23.65 -5.48 -6.72
C GLY A 71 24.24 -6.87 -6.64
#